data_AF-A0A100W8U0-F1
#
_entry.id   AF-A0A100W8U0-F1
#
_cell.length_a   1.000
_cell.length_b   1.000
_cell.length_c   1.000
_cell.angle_alpha   90.00
_cell.angle_beta   90.00
_cell.angle_gamma   90.00
#
_symmetry.space_group_name_H-M   'P 1'
#
loop_
_entity.id
_entity.type
_entity.pdbx_description
1 polymer ?
#
loop_
_entity_poly.entity_id
_entity_poly.type
_entity_poly.pdbx_seq_one_letter_code
_entity_poly.pdbx_strand_id
1 'polypeptide(L)'
;MPWDQANWWVQFIPAYRAGDPNPTPFGSSYVSEFRGYRPQGTSPFGYDYALCRLYQPLGNALGWMGTRSAGDSDIESRSYTSSGYPDSFGGRPAVNFALGIRDIDNDSPGREYETVHHVSPGWSGGPLWYFAGTDPYAIGVTSGYEKDGLDPTRDVYAGSSAMTDLVRFGLDNWRP
;
A
#
# COMPACT_ATOMS: atom_id res chain seq x y z
N MET A 1 -10.94 -3.03 4.25
CA MET A 1 -11.96 -1.96 4.40
C MET A 1 -13.25 -2.53 4.97
N PRO A 2 -14.08 -1.73 5.66
CA PRO A 2 -15.35 -2.18 6.25
C PRO A 2 -16.43 -2.34 5.16
N TRP A 3 -16.19 -3.26 4.22
CA TRP A 3 -17.12 -3.61 3.15
C TRP A 3 -18.48 -3.99 3.75
N ASP A 4 -19.56 -3.49 3.17
CA ASP A 4 -20.95 -3.77 3.57
C ASP A 4 -21.36 -3.30 4.98
N GLN A 5 -20.54 -2.48 5.65
CA GLN A 5 -20.89 -1.90 6.95
C GLN A 5 -21.37 -0.45 6.80
N ALA A 6 -22.48 -0.11 7.46
CA ALA A 6 -23.03 1.25 7.45
C ALA A 6 -22.40 2.17 8.51
N ASN A 7 -21.86 1.60 9.60
CA ASN A 7 -21.31 2.32 10.73
C ASN A 7 -19.84 1.95 10.91
N TRP A 8 -18.96 2.74 10.32
CA TRP A 8 -17.53 2.53 10.41
C TRP A 8 -16.80 3.85 10.58
N TRP A 9 -15.58 3.73 11.08
CA TRP A 9 -14.60 4.80 11.11
C TRP A 9 -13.23 4.22 10.79
N VAL A 10 -12.47 4.93 9.96
CA VAL A 10 -11.06 4.63 9.74
C VAL A 10 -10.33 5.94 9.99
N GLN A 11 -9.36 5.93 10.89
CA GLN A 11 -8.53 7.09 11.20
C GLN A 11 -7.17 6.90 10.55
N PHE A 12 -6.74 7.90 9.78
CA PHE A 12 -5.39 7.98 9.25
C PHE A 12 -4.54 8.86 10.15
N ILE A 13 -3.42 8.32 10.61
CA ILE A 13 -2.43 9.01 11.44
C ILE A 13 -1.06 8.90 10.76
N PRO A 14 -0.58 9.97 10.11
CA PRO A 14 0.76 9.98 9.53
C PRO A 14 1.83 9.83 10.63
N ALA A 15 2.81 8.96 10.37
CA ALA A 15 3.89 8.61 11.30
C ALA A 15 3.40 8.17 12.69
N TYR A 16 2.30 7.42 12.74
CA TYR A 16 1.77 6.83 13.97
C TYR A 16 2.87 6.10 14.74
N ARG A 17 2.96 6.33 16.06
CA ARG A 17 3.93 5.62 16.90
C ARG A 17 3.24 5.07 18.12
N ALA A 18 2.94 3.78 18.07
CA ALA A 18 2.32 3.08 19.19
C ALA A 18 3.17 3.23 20.48
N GLY A 19 2.47 3.60 21.56
CA GLY A 19 3.07 3.82 22.88
C GLY A 19 3.87 5.13 23.05
N ASP A 20 3.94 6.00 22.04
CA ASP A 20 4.59 7.30 22.18
C ASP A 20 3.67 8.30 22.92
N PRO A 21 4.18 9.22 23.75
CA PRO A 21 3.33 10.21 24.44
C PRO A 21 2.56 11.13 23.50
N ASN A 22 3.04 11.32 22.27
CA ASN A 22 2.34 11.99 21.18
C ASN A 22 2.19 11.03 19.99
N PRO A 23 1.15 10.17 19.98
CA PRO A 23 0.97 9.16 18.94
C PRO A 23 0.51 9.73 17.58
N THR A 24 0.10 11.00 17.55
CA THR A 24 -0.39 11.72 16.34
C THR A 24 0.49 12.94 16.03
N PRO A 25 1.80 12.76 15.77
CA PRO A 25 2.77 13.86 15.72
C PRO A 25 2.50 14.88 14.62
N PHE A 26 1.83 14.48 13.53
CA PHE A 26 1.47 15.34 12.41
C PHE A 26 -0.05 15.48 12.24
N GLY A 27 -0.80 15.31 13.33
CA GLY A 27 -2.26 15.31 13.33
C GLY A 27 -2.86 13.99 12.86
N SER A 28 -4.16 14.01 12.57
CA SER A 28 -4.91 12.86 12.08
C SER A 28 -6.13 13.31 11.28
N SER A 29 -6.67 12.45 10.43
CA SER A 29 -7.97 12.67 9.78
C SER A 29 -8.73 11.36 9.70
N TYR A 30 -10.04 11.43 9.85
CA TYR A 30 -10.91 10.31 9.48
C TYR A 30 -11.03 10.20 7.96
N VAL A 31 -11.27 8.98 7.50
CA VAL A 31 -11.69 8.68 6.13
C VAL A 31 -13.17 9.06 5.99
N SER A 32 -13.50 9.88 5.00
CA SER A 32 -14.87 10.32 4.69
C SER A 32 -15.56 9.43 3.68
N GLU A 33 -14.79 8.89 2.74
CA GLU A 33 -15.26 8.07 1.64
C GLU A 33 -14.12 7.14 1.23
N PHE A 34 -14.44 5.94 0.72
CA PHE A 34 -13.44 5.06 0.13
C PHE A 34 -13.99 4.40 -1.13
N ARG A 35 -13.06 4.03 -2.01
CA ARG A 35 -13.32 3.27 -3.22
C ARG A 35 -12.19 2.28 -3.37
N GLY A 36 -12.47 1.05 -3.77
CA GLY A 36 -11.40 0.07 -3.93
C GLY A 36 -11.88 -1.20 -4.59
N TYR A 37 -10.96 -2.13 -4.71
CA TYR A 37 -11.21 -3.47 -5.16
C TYR A 37 -11.35 -4.35 -3.92
N ARG A 38 -12.43 -5.12 -3.86
CA ARG A 38 -12.68 -6.06 -2.76
C ARG A 38 -12.00 -7.38 -3.12
N PRO A 39 -11.06 -7.89 -2.31
CA PRO A 39 -10.49 -9.21 -2.55
C PRO A 39 -11.59 -10.27 -2.47
N GLN A 40 -11.54 -11.25 -3.38
CA GLN A 40 -12.49 -12.36 -3.43
C GLN A 40 -11.79 -13.66 -3.00
N GLY A 41 -11.69 -13.91 -1.70
CA GLY A 41 -11.11 -15.14 -1.18
C GLY A 41 -10.16 -14.91 -0.01
N THR A 42 -9.30 -15.90 0.25
CA THR A 42 -8.35 -15.92 1.38
C THR A 42 -6.88 -15.85 0.95
N SER A 43 -6.59 -15.90 -0.34
CA SER A 43 -5.23 -15.71 -0.89
C SER A 43 -4.95 -14.21 -1.06
N PRO A 44 -3.68 -13.77 -1.07
CA PRO A 44 -3.32 -12.52 -1.73
C PRO A 44 -3.92 -12.50 -3.14
N PHE A 45 -4.29 -11.29 -3.57
CA PHE A 45 -4.75 -11.02 -4.93
C PHE A 45 -4.03 -9.76 -5.42
N GLY A 46 -3.76 -9.70 -6.71
CA GLY A 46 -3.11 -8.56 -7.38
C GLY A 46 -3.90 -7.25 -7.32
N TYR A 47 -5.11 -7.27 -6.77
CA TYR A 47 -5.99 -6.10 -6.61
C TYR A 47 -6.56 -5.92 -5.19
N ASP A 48 -5.82 -6.26 -4.13
CA ASP A 48 -6.22 -5.91 -2.75
C ASP A 48 -5.77 -4.49 -2.35
N TYR A 49 -6.53 -3.49 -2.78
CA TYR A 49 -6.30 -2.10 -2.35
C TYR A 49 -7.58 -1.25 -2.37
N ALA A 50 -7.57 -0.25 -1.50
CA ALA A 50 -8.57 0.79 -1.44
C ALA A 50 -7.93 2.18 -1.39
N LEU A 51 -8.55 3.12 -2.08
CA LEU A 51 -8.30 4.54 -1.97
C LEU A 51 -9.27 5.14 -0.95
N CYS A 52 -8.70 5.84 0.02
CA CYS A 52 -9.43 6.48 1.12
C CYS A 52 -9.32 8.00 1.00
N ARG A 53 -10.46 8.69 0.89
CA ARG A 53 -10.54 10.15 0.98
C ARG A 53 -10.51 10.58 2.43
N LEU A 54 -9.61 11.50 2.78
CA LEU A 54 -9.57 12.10 4.11
C LEU A 54 -10.55 13.27 4.23
N TYR A 55 -11.23 13.40 5.37
CA TYR A 55 -12.03 14.59 5.71
C TYR A 55 -11.17 15.86 5.72
N GLN A 56 -9.99 15.81 6.33
CA GLN A 56 -8.98 16.85 6.30
C GLN A 56 -7.84 16.39 5.39
N PRO A 57 -7.57 17.06 4.25
CA PRO A 57 -6.55 16.63 3.29
C PRO A 57 -5.14 16.94 3.81
N LEU A 58 -4.62 16.09 4.71
CA LEU A 58 -3.31 16.27 5.35
C LEU A 58 -2.14 16.36 4.35
N GLY A 59 -2.27 15.73 3.18
CA GLY A 59 -1.24 15.75 2.13
C GLY A 59 -0.90 17.13 1.58
N ASN A 60 -1.78 18.13 1.73
CA ASN A 60 -1.48 19.51 1.34
C ASN A 60 -0.38 20.14 2.20
N ALA A 61 -0.28 19.74 3.48
CA ALA A 61 0.72 20.23 4.41
C ALA A 61 1.91 19.27 4.54
N LEU A 62 1.66 17.96 4.44
CA LEU A 62 2.67 16.92 4.70
C LEU A 62 3.36 16.40 3.44
N GLY A 63 2.86 16.75 2.25
CA GLY A 63 3.27 16.13 1.00
C GLY A 63 2.61 14.77 0.76
N TRP A 64 2.90 14.17 -0.39
CA TRP A 64 2.31 12.91 -0.83
C TRP A 64 3.24 12.19 -1.82
N MET A 65 3.01 10.88 -1.99
CA MET A 65 3.67 10.07 -3.01
C MET A 65 2.74 9.92 -4.22
N GLY A 66 3.29 10.00 -5.42
CA GLY A 66 2.55 9.62 -6.63
C GLY A 66 2.31 8.12 -6.70
N THR A 67 1.51 7.69 -7.66
CA THR A 67 1.47 6.27 -8.06
C THR A 67 1.94 6.10 -9.48
N ARG A 68 2.56 4.95 -9.76
CA ARG A 68 3.07 4.64 -11.09
C ARG A 68 2.90 3.16 -11.41
N SER A 69 2.54 2.90 -12.67
CA SER A 69 2.55 1.57 -13.28
C SER A 69 3.51 1.61 -14.46
N ALA A 70 4.11 0.47 -14.76
CA ALA A 70 5.03 0.27 -15.87
C ALA A 70 4.96 -1.18 -16.36
N GLY A 71 5.60 -1.48 -17.48
CA GLY A 71 5.73 -2.86 -17.95
C GLY A 71 6.70 -3.66 -17.07
N ASP A 72 6.54 -4.97 -17.10
CA ASP A 72 7.18 -5.93 -16.18
C ASP A 72 8.69 -5.77 -16.14
N SER A 73 9.36 -5.73 -17.30
CA SER A 73 10.80 -5.51 -17.38
C SER A 73 11.28 -4.21 -16.71
N ASP A 74 10.48 -3.14 -16.73
CA ASP A 74 10.82 -1.90 -16.03
C ASP A 74 10.66 -2.08 -14.53
N ILE A 75 9.58 -2.75 -14.10
CA ILE A 75 9.31 -3.04 -12.70
C ILE A 75 10.40 -3.94 -12.10
N GLU A 76 10.80 -5.00 -12.79
CA GLU A 76 11.82 -5.97 -12.36
C GLU A 76 13.24 -5.38 -12.33
N SER A 77 13.53 -4.40 -13.19
CA SER A 77 14.87 -3.79 -13.29
C SER A 77 15.25 -2.90 -12.09
N ARG A 78 14.35 -2.72 -11.13
CA ARG A 78 14.43 -1.71 -10.08
C ARG A 78 14.61 -2.31 -8.70
N SER A 79 15.03 -1.43 -7.80
CA SER A 79 15.07 -1.69 -6.37
C SER A 79 14.08 -0.78 -5.67
N TYR A 80 13.31 -1.36 -4.76
CA TYR A 80 12.19 -0.72 -4.07
C TYR A 80 12.42 -0.65 -2.58
N THR A 81 11.61 0.19 -1.95
CA THR A 81 11.48 0.30 -0.51
C THR A 81 10.05 -0.08 -0.12
N SER A 82 9.90 -0.83 0.96
CA SER A 82 8.61 -1.07 1.60
C SER A 82 8.55 -0.34 2.93
N SER A 83 7.39 0.18 3.31
CA SER A 83 7.21 0.87 4.60
C SER A 83 5.89 0.48 5.26
N GLY A 84 5.87 0.33 6.58
CA GLY A 84 4.69 -0.15 7.32
C GLY A 84 4.80 0.06 8.83
N TYR A 85 3.83 -0.51 9.56
CA TYR A 85 3.75 -0.42 11.03
C TYR A 85 3.61 -1.82 11.65
N PRO A 86 4.59 -2.72 11.45
CA PRO A 86 4.48 -4.10 11.88
C PRO A 86 4.36 -4.29 13.39
N ASP A 87 3.60 -5.31 13.77
CA ASP A 87 3.45 -5.75 15.16
C ASP A 87 4.78 -6.25 15.74
N SER A 88 5.66 -6.82 14.89
CA SER A 88 7.02 -7.24 15.26
C SER A 88 7.92 -6.08 15.70
N PHE A 89 7.58 -4.83 15.33
CA PHE A 89 8.22 -3.61 15.80
C PHE A 89 7.33 -2.83 16.79
N GLY A 90 6.33 -3.50 17.36
CA GLY A 90 5.39 -2.92 18.32
C GLY A 90 4.49 -1.85 17.72
N GLY A 91 4.12 -1.96 16.44
CA GLY A 91 3.25 -0.98 15.76
C GLY A 91 3.93 0.36 15.49
N ARG A 92 5.26 0.37 15.40
CA ARG A 92 6.08 1.55 15.08
C ARG A 92 6.47 1.55 13.60
N PRO A 93 6.79 2.71 13.02
CA PRO A 93 7.22 2.78 11.62
C PRO A 93 8.44 1.89 11.39
N ALA A 94 8.38 1.04 10.37
CA ALA A 94 9.47 0.22 9.89
C ALA A 94 9.64 0.41 8.37
N VAL A 95 10.87 0.23 7.90
CA VAL A 95 11.23 0.37 6.48
C VAL A 95 12.11 -0.81 6.10
N ASN A 96 11.80 -1.44 4.97
CA ASN A 96 12.65 -2.42 4.34
C ASN A 96 13.19 -1.86 3.03
N PHE A 97 14.51 -1.89 2.86
CA PHE A 97 15.19 -1.27 1.73
C PHE A 97 15.67 -2.32 0.73
N ALA A 98 15.95 -1.86 -0.48
CA ALA A 98 16.60 -2.62 -1.52
C ALA A 98 15.86 -3.90 -1.96
N LEU A 99 14.53 -3.86 -1.98
CA LEU A 99 13.69 -4.97 -2.42
C LEU A 99 13.71 -5.09 -3.94
N GLY A 100 14.02 -6.28 -4.45
CA GLY A 100 13.83 -6.61 -5.86
C GLY A 100 12.56 -7.44 -6.04
N ILE A 101 11.89 -7.23 -7.17
CA ILE A 101 10.80 -8.12 -7.61
C ILE A 101 11.43 -9.44 -8.09
N ARG A 102 10.87 -10.55 -7.62
CA ARG A 102 11.31 -11.90 -7.96
C ARG A 102 10.41 -12.54 -9.01
N ASP A 103 9.14 -12.20 -8.97
CA ASP A 103 8.12 -12.73 -9.84
C ASP A 103 6.95 -11.76 -9.95
N ILE A 104 6.20 -11.89 -11.03
CA ILE A 104 5.03 -11.08 -11.30
C ILE A 104 3.90 -11.97 -11.81
N ASP A 105 2.93 -12.19 -10.94
CA ASP A 105 1.72 -12.89 -11.30
C ASP A 105 0.62 -11.95 -11.83
N ASN A 106 -0.08 -12.46 -12.85
CA ASN A 106 -1.02 -11.68 -13.63
C ASN A 106 -2.46 -11.90 -13.18
N ASP A 107 -2.91 -10.96 -12.35
CA ASP A 107 -4.24 -10.97 -11.76
C ASP A 107 -5.12 -9.85 -12.31
N SER A 108 -6.03 -10.13 -13.24
CA SER A 108 -6.87 -9.06 -13.80
C SER A 108 -7.85 -8.48 -12.75
N PRO A 109 -7.87 -7.16 -12.49
CA PRO A 109 -7.24 -6.08 -13.27
C PRO A 109 -5.91 -5.54 -12.72
N GLY A 110 -5.41 -6.08 -11.61
CA GLY A 110 -4.14 -5.71 -10.97
C GLY A 110 -2.97 -6.60 -11.37
N ARG A 111 -1.96 -6.70 -10.49
CA ARG A 111 -0.83 -7.64 -10.57
C ARG A 111 -0.30 -7.90 -9.17
N GLU A 112 0.31 -9.06 -8.99
CA GLU A 112 1.04 -9.43 -7.80
C GLU A 112 2.52 -9.19 -8.05
N TYR A 113 3.15 -8.39 -7.19
CA TYR A 113 4.58 -8.18 -7.22
C TYR A 113 5.21 -8.91 -6.05
N GLU A 114 5.92 -9.98 -6.36
CA GLU A 114 6.47 -10.86 -5.34
C GLU A 114 7.90 -10.47 -4.99
N THR A 115 8.20 -10.46 -3.69
CA THR A 115 9.55 -10.18 -3.19
C THR A 115 10.00 -11.22 -2.18
N VAL A 116 11.26 -11.13 -1.75
CA VAL A 116 11.75 -11.96 -0.62
C VAL A 116 10.92 -11.70 0.64
N HIS A 117 10.63 -12.77 1.37
CA HIS A 117 9.79 -12.70 2.56
C HIS A 117 10.43 -11.88 3.70
N HIS A 118 9.71 -10.86 4.16
CA HIS A 118 10.00 -10.00 5.29
C HIS A 118 8.73 -9.46 5.97
N VAL A 119 7.57 -9.48 5.29
CA VAL A 119 6.34 -8.95 5.85
C VAL A 119 5.77 -9.85 6.95
N SER A 120 5.07 -9.21 7.89
CA SER A 120 4.41 -9.80 9.03
C SER A 120 3.10 -9.05 9.28
N PRO A 121 2.26 -9.43 10.27
CA PRO A 121 1.13 -8.61 10.68
C PRO A 121 1.53 -7.14 10.93
N GLY A 122 0.71 -6.22 10.44
CA GLY A 122 0.93 -4.76 10.49
C GLY A 122 1.63 -4.14 9.27
N TRP A 123 2.09 -4.94 8.30
CA TRP A 123 2.57 -4.41 7.01
C TRP A 123 1.47 -4.16 5.96
N SER A 124 0.29 -4.77 6.12
CA SER A 124 -0.82 -4.69 5.16
C SER A 124 -1.19 -3.24 4.82
N GLY A 125 -1.33 -2.95 3.52
CA GLY A 125 -1.60 -1.61 3.00
C GLY A 125 -0.37 -0.69 2.95
N GLY A 126 0.78 -1.11 3.49
CA GLY A 126 2.04 -0.37 3.37
C GLY A 126 2.53 -0.30 1.93
N PRO A 127 3.11 0.83 1.47
CA PRO A 127 3.49 1.00 0.07
C PRO A 127 4.78 0.24 -0.28
N LEU A 128 4.83 -0.29 -1.50
CA LEU A 128 6.06 -0.60 -2.24
C LEU A 128 6.37 0.56 -3.17
N TRP A 129 7.52 1.20 -3.00
CA TRP A 129 7.79 2.50 -3.62
C TRP A 129 9.26 2.73 -3.97
N TYR A 130 9.51 3.69 -4.84
CA TYR A 130 10.85 4.13 -5.23
C TYR A 130 10.86 5.63 -5.57
N PHE A 131 12.06 6.21 -5.68
CA PHE A 131 12.23 7.56 -6.20
C PHE A 131 12.46 7.54 -7.71
N ALA A 132 11.63 8.25 -8.46
CA ALA A 132 11.90 8.58 -9.86
C ALA A 132 12.48 10.00 -9.90
N GLY A 133 13.81 10.11 -9.91
CA GLY A 133 14.48 11.39 -9.65
C GLY A 133 14.33 11.77 -8.17
N THR A 134 13.70 12.91 -7.89
CA THR A 134 13.41 13.37 -6.52
C THR A 134 12.02 12.99 -6.02
N ASP A 135 11.16 12.48 -6.90
CA ASP A 135 9.74 12.29 -6.61
C ASP A 135 9.46 10.83 -6.21
N PRO A 136 8.82 10.59 -5.05
CA PRO A 136 8.49 9.25 -4.61
C PRO A 136 7.20 8.74 -5.28
N TYR A 137 7.26 7.50 -5.78
CA TYR A 137 6.13 6.82 -6.40
C TYR A 137 5.90 5.45 -5.78
N ALA A 138 4.66 5.18 -5.36
CA ALA A 138 4.21 3.84 -5.00
C ALA A 138 3.78 3.07 -6.27
N ILE A 139 4.18 1.80 -6.35
CA ILE A 139 3.80 0.88 -7.43
C ILE A 139 2.80 -0.18 -6.97
N GLY A 140 2.71 -0.43 -5.67
CA GLY A 140 1.79 -1.38 -5.06
C GLY A 140 1.68 -1.19 -3.55
N VAL A 141 0.83 -1.99 -2.93
CA VAL A 141 0.66 -2.05 -1.47
C VAL A 141 0.77 -3.49 -0.97
N THR A 142 1.29 -3.69 0.23
CA THR A 142 1.39 -5.02 0.84
C THR A 142 0.01 -5.65 0.95
N SER A 143 -0.21 -6.75 0.23
CA SER A 143 -1.44 -7.55 0.24
C SER A 143 -1.31 -8.73 1.21
N GLY A 144 -0.13 -9.36 1.22
CA GLY A 144 0.13 -10.48 2.11
C GLY A 144 1.44 -11.19 1.77
N TYR A 145 1.43 -12.50 1.89
CA TYR A 145 2.50 -13.38 1.46
C TYR A 145 1.90 -14.71 0.98
N GLU A 146 2.63 -15.41 0.14
CA GLU A 146 2.19 -16.68 -0.43
C GLU A 146 3.32 -17.71 -0.47
N LYS A 147 2.95 -18.95 -0.79
CA LYS A 147 3.90 -20.05 -0.93
C LYS A 147 3.41 -21.05 -1.98
N ASP A 148 4.07 -21.05 -3.13
CA ASP A 148 3.70 -21.94 -4.24
C ASP A 148 4.45 -23.26 -4.21
N GLY A 149 3.78 -24.28 -3.68
CA GLY A 149 4.32 -25.63 -3.65
C GLY A 149 5.66 -25.72 -2.90
N LEU A 150 6.75 -25.88 -3.65
CA LEU A 150 8.11 -26.00 -3.12
C LEU A 150 8.90 -24.68 -3.12
N ASP A 151 8.32 -23.61 -3.65
CA ASP A 151 8.97 -22.30 -3.68
C ASP A 151 9.12 -21.71 -2.27
N PRO A 152 10.13 -20.84 -2.07
CA PRO A 152 10.21 -20.07 -0.84
C PRO A 152 8.95 -19.21 -0.68
N THR A 153 8.55 -18.96 0.55
CA THR A 153 7.52 -17.95 0.82
C THR A 153 7.97 -16.60 0.26
N ARG A 154 7.04 -15.88 -0.37
CA ARG A 154 7.26 -14.57 -0.98
C ARG A 154 6.23 -13.58 -0.46
N ASP A 155 6.63 -12.33 -0.36
CA ASP A 155 5.70 -11.25 0.00
C ASP A 155 5.03 -10.72 -1.25
N VAL A 156 3.71 -10.53 -1.16
CA VAL A 156 2.88 -10.10 -2.28
C VAL A 156 2.48 -8.64 -2.11
N TYR A 157 2.77 -7.85 -3.12
CA TYR A 157 2.30 -6.46 -3.24
C TYR A 157 1.31 -6.34 -4.40
N ALA A 158 0.09 -5.90 -4.11
CA ALA A 158 -0.95 -5.67 -5.10
C ALA A 158 -0.76 -4.29 -5.76
N GLY A 159 -0.77 -4.22 -7.09
CA GLY A 159 -0.47 -2.96 -7.79
C GLY A 159 -0.97 -2.89 -9.23
N SER A 160 -0.12 -2.37 -10.13
CA SER A 160 -0.39 -2.19 -11.56
C SER A 160 -1.36 -1.05 -11.91
N SER A 161 -1.80 -1.01 -13.17
CA SER A 161 -2.60 0.07 -13.76
C SER A 161 -3.90 0.31 -13.01
N ALA A 162 -4.58 -0.75 -12.54
CA ALA A 162 -5.82 -0.61 -11.80
C ALA A 162 -5.65 0.17 -10.47
N MET A 163 -4.51 0.03 -9.79
CA MET A 163 -4.19 0.86 -8.63
C MET A 163 -3.99 2.33 -9.05
N THR A 164 -3.24 2.57 -10.14
CA THR A 164 -3.02 3.94 -10.63
C THR A 164 -4.30 4.61 -11.12
N ASP A 165 -5.20 3.86 -11.74
CA ASP A 165 -6.49 4.36 -12.22
C ASP A 165 -7.44 4.67 -11.06
N LEU A 166 -7.39 3.88 -9.99
CA LEU A 166 -8.12 4.18 -8.76
C LEU A 166 -7.65 5.52 -8.14
N VAL A 167 -6.34 5.77 -8.12
CA VAL A 167 -5.79 7.06 -7.66
C VAL A 167 -6.22 8.21 -8.58
N ARG A 168 -6.12 8.04 -9.90
CA ARG A 168 -6.60 9.04 -10.88
C ARG A 168 -8.08 9.38 -10.66
N PHE A 169 -8.94 8.38 -10.46
CA PHE A 169 -10.35 8.60 -10.12
C PHE A 169 -10.49 9.53 -8.91
N GLY A 170 -9.75 9.29 -7.83
CA GLY A 170 -9.78 10.16 -6.65
C GLY A 170 -9.32 11.59 -6.94
N LEU A 171 -8.26 11.75 -7.73
CA LEU A 171 -7.78 13.08 -8.13
C LEU A 171 -8.82 13.83 -8.98
N ASP A 172 -9.56 13.13 -9.84
CA ASP A 172 -10.54 13.74 -10.73
C ASP A 172 -11.89 14.04 -10.05
N ASN A 173 -12.26 13.28 -9.00
CA ASN A 173 -13.62 13.32 -8.43
C ASN A 173 -13.69 13.81 -6.98
N TRP A 174 -12.58 13.79 -6.23
CA TRP A 174 -12.60 14.09 -4.79
C TRP A 174 -11.81 15.33 -4.37
N ARG A 175 -11.14 16.00 -5.33
CA ARG A 175 -10.53 17.31 -5.07
C ARG A 175 -11.61 18.37 -4.80
N PRO A 176 -11.37 19.33 -3.90
CA PRO A 176 -12.30 20.44 -3.65
C PRO A 176 -12.52 21.31 -4.89
#